data_AF-S7Y3B0-F1
#
_entry.id   AF-S7Y3B0-F1
#
_cell.length_a   1.000
_cell.length_b   1.000
_cell.length_c   1.000
_cell.angle_alpha   90.00
_cell.angle_beta   90.00
_cell.angle_gamma   90.00
#
_symmetry.space_group_name_H-M   'P 1'
#
loop_
_entity.id
_entity.type
_entity.pdbx_description
1 polymer ?
#
loop_
_entity_poly.entity_id
_entity_poly.type
_entity_poly.pdbx_seq_one_letter_code
_entity_poly.pdbx_strand_id
1 'polypeptide(L)' 'MTQADVATRAGISVNTVSNLEAGRNVSFENLVRVAMVLGRLKELEELFKPHLNSVNDILRYESNTARQRIKRK' A
#
# COMPACT_ATOMS: atom_id res chain seq x y z
N MET A 1 12.27 -9.52 16.31
CA MET A 1 12.30 -9.74 14.84
C MET A 1 13.43 -8.89 14.29
N THR A 2 14.38 -9.49 13.55
CA THR A 2 15.55 -8.80 12.98
C THR A 2 15.25 -8.23 11.59
N GLN A 3 16.11 -7.32 11.07
CA GLN A 3 16.01 -6.85 9.68
C GLN A 3 16.07 -8.01 8.68
N ALA A 4 16.88 -9.02 8.95
CA ALA A 4 16.99 -10.22 8.11
C ALA A 4 15.68 -11.04 8.09
N ASP A 5 15.00 -11.16 9.24
CA ASP A 5 13.70 -11.83 9.32
C ASP A 5 12.63 -11.09 8.52
N VAL A 6 12.60 -9.75 8.64
CA VAL A 6 11.65 -8.90 7.89
C VAL A 6 11.92 -9.00 6.40
N ALA A 7 13.18 -8.86 5.99
CA ALA A 7 13.59 -8.93 4.59
C ALA A 7 13.19 -10.26 3.95
N THR A 8 13.45 -11.37 4.65
CA THR A 8 13.09 -12.73 4.20
C THR A 8 11.59 -12.87 4.03
N ARG A 9 10.80 -12.43 5.02
CA ARG A 9 9.32 -12.51 4.99
C ARG A 9 8.70 -11.57 3.95
N ALA A 10 9.30 -10.41 3.72
CA ALA A 10 8.83 -9.42 2.75
C ALA A 10 9.33 -9.70 1.31
N GLY A 11 10.26 -10.65 1.14
CA GLY A 11 10.86 -10.99 -0.14
C GLY A 11 11.68 -9.85 -0.74
N ILE A 12 12.43 -9.11 0.10
CA ILE A 12 13.27 -7.98 -0.30
C ILE A 12 14.68 -8.12 0.29
N SER A 13 15.63 -7.30 -0.18
CA SER A 13 16.99 -7.32 0.37
C SER A 13 17.04 -6.72 1.78
N VAL A 14 17.96 -7.20 2.62
CA VAL A 14 18.21 -6.63 3.97
C VAL A 14 18.60 -5.14 3.87
N ASN A 15 19.35 -4.77 2.83
CA ASN A 15 19.70 -3.37 2.56
C ASN A 15 18.47 -2.49 2.29
N THR A 16 17.44 -3.05 1.64
CA THR A 16 16.17 -2.33 1.41
C THR A 16 15.45 -2.04 2.73
N VAL A 17 15.44 -2.99 3.67
CA VAL A 17 14.88 -2.78 5.02
C VAL A 17 15.71 -1.73 5.77
N SER A 18 17.04 -1.83 5.73
CA SER A 18 17.93 -0.84 6.36
C SER A 18 17.75 0.58 5.79
N ASN A 19 17.60 0.72 4.47
CA ASN A 19 17.31 2.00 3.83
C ASN A 19 15.95 2.56 4.25
N LEU A 20 14.93 1.72 4.35
CA LEU A 20 13.60 2.11 4.82
C LEU A 20 13.64 2.62 6.27
N GLU A 21 14.34 1.93 7.15
CA GLU A 21 14.53 2.34 8.55
C GLU A 21 15.35 3.63 8.68
N ALA A 22 16.33 3.83 7.80
CA ALA A 22 17.14 5.05 7.73
C ALA A 22 16.42 6.23 7.06
N GLY A 23 15.16 6.08 6.65
CA GLY A 23 14.38 7.13 5.97
C GLY A 23 14.94 7.49 4.59
N ARG A 24 15.71 6.59 3.97
CA ARG A 24 16.23 6.77 2.60
C ARG A 24 15.17 6.43 1.58
N ASN A 25 15.45 6.74 0.32
CA ASN A 25 14.52 6.46 -0.77
C ASN A 25 14.31 4.95 -0.94
N VAL A 26 13.04 4.54 -0.99
CA VAL A 26 12.60 3.16 -1.22
C VAL A 26 11.33 3.19 -2.04
N SER A 27 11.15 2.23 -2.94
CA SER A 27 9.90 2.09 -3.71
C SER A 27 8.72 1.88 -2.77
N PHE A 28 7.57 2.49 -3.09
CA PHE A 28 6.33 2.33 -2.35
C PHE A 28 5.92 0.86 -2.17
N GLU A 29 6.13 0.02 -3.19
CA GLU A 29 5.87 -1.42 -3.10
C GLU A 29 6.62 -2.09 -1.94
N ASN A 30 7.92 -1.82 -1.80
CA ASN A 30 8.74 -2.36 -0.71
C ASN A 30 8.27 -1.87 0.66
N LEU A 31 7.81 -0.62 0.76
CA LEU A 31 7.21 -0.08 1.97
C LEU A 31 5.93 -0.86 2.34
N VAL A 32 5.04 -1.10 1.38
CA VAL A 32 3.81 -1.87 1.60
C VAL A 32 4.14 -3.32 2.00
N ARG A 33 5.11 -3.97 1.34
CA ARG A 33 5.56 -5.33 1.69
C ARG A 33 6.07 -5.43 3.12
N VAL A 34 6.87 -4.46 3.57
CA VAL A 34 7.35 -4.40 4.95
C VAL A 34 6.20 -4.15 5.93
N ALA A 35 5.29 -3.23 5.62
CA ALA A 35 4.11 -2.94 6.43
C ALA A 35 3.18 -4.17 6.58
N MET A 36 3.02 -4.98 5.52
CA MET A 36 2.27 -6.23 5.56
C MET A 36 2.87 -7.23 6.55
N VAL A 37 4.18 -7.47 6.48
CA VAL A 37 4.89 -8.40 7.38
C VAL A 37 4.83 -7.94 8.84
N LEU A 38 4.84 -6.63 9.06
CA LEU A 38 4.76 -6.02 10.38
C LEU A 38 3.32 -5.92 10.92
N GLY A 39 2.29 -6.26 10.12
CA GLY A 39 0.89 -6.10 10.52
C GLY A 39 0.43 -4.64 10.62
N ARG A 40 1.13 -3.70 9.98
CA ARG A 40 0.89 -2.25 10.02
C ARG A 40 0.08 -1.71 8.84
N LEU A 41 -0.65 -2.59 8.14
CA LEU A 41 -1.51 -2.19 7.02
C LEU A 41 -2.54 -1.12 7.38
N LYS A 42 -3.01 -1.10 8.63
CA LYS A 42 -3.98 -0.10 9.12
C LYS A 42 -3.47 1.33 9.00
N GLU A 43 -2.16 1.54 9.14
CA GLU A 43 -1.54 2.86 9.00
C GLU A 43 -1.55 3.35 7.55
N LEU A 44 -1.63 2.43 6.58
CA LEU A 44 -1.71 2.75 5.16
C LEU A 44 -3.15 2.82 4.65
N GLU A 45 -4.13 2.41 5.46
CA GLU A 45 -5.53 2.28 5.03
C GLU A 45 -6.12 3.62 4.58
N GLU A 46 -5.76 4.72 5.24
CA GLU A 46 -6.21 6.07 4.88
C GLU A 46 -5.74 6.50 3.48
N LEU A 47 -4.57 6.02 3.02
CA LEU A 47 -4.07 6.31 1.67
C LEU A 47 -4.96 5.72 0.58
N PHE A 48 -5.73 4.68 0.91
CA PHE A 48 -6.61 3.98 -0.04
C PHE A 48 -8.08 4.35 0.12
N LYS A 49 -8.43 5.20 1.09
CA LYS A 49 -9.81 5.69 1.25
C LYS A 49 -10.11 6.82 0.25
N PRO A 50 -11.32 6.84 -0.33
CA PRO A 50 -11.73 7.94 -1.18
C PRO A 50 -11.78 9.24 -0.35
N HIS A 51 -11.15 10.30 -0.86
CA HIS A 51 -11.23 11.62 -0.26
C HIS A 51 -12.51 12.30 -0.79
N LEU A 52 -13.61 12.12 -0.06
CA LEU A 52 -14.92 12.67 -0.43
C LEU A 52 -15.07 14.06 0.19
N ASN A 53 -14.67 15.10 -0.54
CA ASN A 53 -14.70 16.48 -0.04
C ASN A 53 -15.93 17.26 -0.54
N SER A 54 -16.72 16.67 -1.44
CA SER A 54 -17.90 17.28 -2.06
C SER A 54 -19.01 16.25 -2.33
N VAL A 55 -20.25 16.74 -2.41
CA VAL A 55 -21.40 15.96 -2.89
C VAL A 55 -21.14 15.37 -4.27
N ASN A 56 -20.43 16.09 -5.14
CA ASN A 56 -20.04 15.59 -6.46
C ASN A 56 -19.05 14.41 -6.39
N ASP A 57 -18.18 14.37 -5.38
CA ASP A 57 -17.22 13.28 -5.19
C ASP A 57 -17.94 12.00 -4.77
N ILE A 58 -18.98 12.12 -3.94
CA ILE A 58 -19.84 11.01 -3.51
C ILE A 58 -20.53 10.39 -4.73
N LEU A 59 -21.18 11.21 -5.55
CA LEU A 59 -21.87 10.74 -6.77
C LEU A 59 -20.91 10.05 -7.75
N ARG A 60 -19.69 10.56 -7.91
CA ARG A 60 -18.63 9.95 -8.73
C ARG A 60 -18.13 8.62 -8.16
N TYR A 61 -18.00 8.52 -6.84
CA TYR A 61 -17.59 7.29 -6.18
C TYR A 61 -18.65 6.19 -6.30
N GLU A 62 -19.92 6.54 -6.12
CA GLU A 62 -21.05 5.60 -6.27
C GLU A 62 -21.19 5.08 -7.71
N SER A 63 -21.07 5.98 -8.70
CA SER A 63 -21.15 5.59 -10.13
C SER A 63 -19.99 4.70 -10.60
N ASN A 64 -18.79 4.84 -10.01
CA ASN A 64 -17.63 4.01 -10.33
C ASN A 64 -17.49 2.75 -9.47
N THR A 65 -18.26 2.62 -8.39
CA THR A 65 -18.27 1.44 -7.50
C THR A 65 -18.84 0.19 -8.18
N ALA A 66 -19.64 0.35 -9.23
CA ALA A 66 -20.14 -0.78 -10.01
C ALA A 66 -18.97 -1.51 -10.71
N ARG A 67 -18.84 -2.82 -10.47
CA ARG A 67 -17.79 -3.64 -11.10
C ARG A 67 -17.85 -3.49 -12.63
N GLN A 68 -16.81 -2.88 -13.20
CA GLN A 68 -16.66 -2.79 -14.65
C GLN A 68 -16.07 -4.10 -15.16
N ARG A 69 -16.86 -4.88 -15.89
CA ARG A 69 -16.37 -6.10 -16.55
C ARG A 69 -15.64 -5.70 -17.84
N ILE A 70 -14.38 -6.10 -17.99
CA ILE A 70 -13.66 -6.01 -19.27
C ILE A 70 -14.48 -6.72 -20.34
N LYS A 71 -14.83 -6.00 -21.41
CA LYS A 71 -15.41 -6.60 -22.61
C LYS A 71 -14.34 -7.49 -23.24
N ARG A 72 -14.68 -8.76 -23.52
CA ARG A 72 -13.80 -9.64 -24.29
C ARG A 72 -13.63 -9.01 -25.69
N LYS A 73 -12.38 -8.90 -26.12
CA LYS A 73 -12.01 -8.42 -27.46
C LYS A 73 -12.31 -9.49 -28.50
#